data_AF-A0A838Z1X5-F1
#
_entry.id   AF-A0A838Z1X5-F1
#
_cell.length_a   1.000
_cell.length_b   1.000
_cell.length_c   1.000
_cell.angle_alpha   90.00
_cell.angle_beta   90.00
_cell.angle_gamma   90.00
#
_symmetry.space_group_name_H-M   'P 1'
#
loop_
_entity.id
_entity.type
_entity.pdbx_description
1 polymer ?
#
loop_
_entity_poly.entity_id
_entity_poly.type
_entity_poly.pdbx_seq_one_letter_code
_entity_poly.pdbx_strand_id
1 'polypeptide(L)'
;MKTTLTPFARFLITLAILAGLFFGGKYLLDNTEWGKSLKNGSATDRKSADNDGNAASGDVVKVGVVTWGGYAGGQYFNNGFKPNADSRYREDYGFDVEFKVLDDFEASRAAWKNGDIDLLWTTADAFPTEASGLSDFDPQIVFQSDWSRGGDAIVARRGINSVADLKGKKIAVAELTPSHSFLLWLLEAGGLKLSDVEIVKQASAIDAASIFKAKQVDAAVVWSPDDALCVQAVEGSKVLQSTKSASNIIADVFIAKKKWVDTNTDKLQKLYEGWMKGAAEINTDAKAKNEAAKILAAQFQISEADALQSINNVRLTTHGDNLNFFGKNADYKGVTGEQLYSRMGGVYKGLGYVDKLVNWRIVANPTAINATSLSGNANDAEGQKTFTTVSSEDATKEAIATKRVSISFRSGEYQLDDNAKYIVDKEMVEIAKAFSGARIRVEGNTDNVGSAATNTALSKRRAQSVVDYMVSTYGMPRNRFIVVGNGPGKPIASNDTEEGKSKNRRTDFEIVE
;
A
#
# COMPACT_ATOMS: atom_id res chain seq x y z
N MET A 1 13.49 56.34 -0.76
CA MET A 1 12.41 55.43 -0.32
C MET A 1 12.23 54.35 -1.37
N LYS A 2 12.49 53.07 -1.03
CA LYS A 2 12.13 51.94 -1.91
C LYS A 2 10.65 51.62 -1.66
N THR A 3 9.79 51.95 -2.60
CA THR A 3 8.38 51.56 -2.59
C THR A 3 8.28 50.06 -2.88
N THR A 4 7.94 49.27 -1.88
CA THR A 4 7.65 47.84 -2.03
C THR A 4 6.19 47.64 -2.44
N LEU A 5 5.98 46.80 -3.47
CA LEU A 5 4.64 46.44 -3.94
C LEU A 5 3.84 45.73 -2.83
N THR A 6 2.58 46.14 -2.66
CA THR A 6 1.65 45.53 -1.70
C THR A 6 1.35 44.07 -2.06
N PRO A 7 0.98 43.22 -1.09
CA PRO A 7 0.62 41.82 -1.35
C PRO A 7 -0.48 41.66 -2.41
N PHE A 8 -1.45 42.58 -2.44
CA PHE A 8 -2.51 42.60 -3.44
C PHE A 8 -1.99 42.95 -4.85
N ALA A 9 -1.08 43.92 -4.96
CA ALA A 9 -0.43 44.23 -6.23
C ALA A 9 0.41 43.06 -6.75
N ARG A 10 1.10 42.32 -5.86
CA ARG A 10 1.82 41.10 -6.24
C ARG A 10 0.88 40.01 -6.75
N PHE A 11 -0.25 39.80 -6.08
CA PHE A 11 -1.27 38.85 -6.52
C PHE A 11 -1.84 39.17 -7.90
N LEU A 12 -2.16 40.45 -8.16
CA LEU A 12 -2.64 40.89 -9.47
C LEU A 12 -1.58 40.74 -10.57
N ILE A 13 -0.31 41.04 -10.27
CA ILE A 13 0.80 40.83 -11.20
C ILE A 13 0.98 39.34 -11.50
N THR A 14 0.90 38.47 -10.50
CA THR A 14 0.97 37.01 -10.70
C THR A 14 -0.18 36.51 -11.58
N LEU A 15 -1.42 36.96 -11.35
CA LEU A 15 -2.57 36.62 -12.21
C LEU A 15 -2.38 37.11 -13.65
N ALA A 16 -1.85 38.32 -13.83
CA ALA A 16 -1.58 38.87 -15.17
C ALA A 16 -0.47 38.10 -15.90
N ILE A 17 0.58 37.67 -15.19
CA ILE A 17 1.65 36.82 -15.76
C ILE A 17 1.09 35.45 -16.16
N LEU A 18 0.30 34.82 -15.29
CA LEU A 18 -0.31 33.52 -15.58
C LEU A 18 -1.29 33.60 -16.77
N ALA A 19 -2.10 34.65 -16.85
CA ALA A 19 -2.96 34.90 -18.00
C ALA A 19 -2.12 35.13 -19.27
N GLY A 20 -1.06 35.92 -19.19
CA GLY A 20 -0.14 36.17 -20.31
C GLY A 20 0.56 34.90 -20.81
N LEU A 21 1.00 34.02 -19.90
CA LEU A 21 1.59 32.72 -20.25
C LEU A 21 0.56 31.78 -20.88
N PHE A 22 -0.67 31.75 -20.35
CA PHE A 22 -1.74 30.90 -20.87
C PHE A 22 -2.19 31.35 -22.27
N PHE A 23 -2.52 32.63 -22.44
CA PHE A 23 -2.96 33.17 -23.73
C PHE A 23 -1.81 33.27 -24.73
N GLY A 24 -0.59 33.59 -24.28
CA GLY A 24 0.62 33.58 -25.11
C GLY A 24 0.98 32.18 -25.59
N GLY A 25 0.93 31.17 -24.71
CA GLY A 25 1.14 29.77 -25.06
C GLY A 25 0.09 29.25 -26.05
N LYS A 26 -1.19 29.56 -25.81
CA LYS A 26 -2.29 29.21 -26.73
C LYS A 26 -2.13 29.90 -28.10
N TYR A 27 -1.78 31.19 -28.11
CA TYR A 27 -1.53 31.93 -29.36
C TYR A 27 -0.34 31.36 -30.13
N LEU A 28 0.75 31.01 -29.45
CA LEU A 28 1.92 30.37 -30.07
C LEU A 28 1.56 29.00 -30.67
N LEU A 29 0.78 28.19 -29.95
CA LEU A 29 0.31 26.88 -30.41
C LEU A 29 -0.65 26.97 -31.62
N ASP A 30 -1.49 28.00 -31.68
CA ASP A 30 -2.52 28.12 -32.72
C ASP A 30 -2.03 28.89 -33.96
N ASN A 31 -1.11 29.86 -33.79
CA ASN A 31 -0.78 30.84 -34.84
C ASN A 31 0.68 30.82 -35.33
N THR A 32 1.55 29.95 -34.82
CA THR A 32 2.92 29.82 -35.34
C THR A 32 3.15 28.51 -36.09
N GLU A 33 4.09 28.52 -37.05
CA GLU A 33 4.57 27.33 -37.77
C GLU A 33 5.05 26.22 -36.80
N TRP A 34 5.72 26.61 -35.72
CA TRP A 34 6.16 25.69 -34.65
C TRP A 34 4.98 25.06 -33.90
N GLY A 35 3.97 25.86 -33.53
CA GLY A 35 2.73 25.36 -32.90
C GLY A 35 1.90 24.45 -33.81
N LYS A 36 1.83 24.78 -35.10
CA LYS A 36 1.19 23.95 -36.13
C LYS A 36 1.98 22.66 -36.42
N SER A 37 3.32 22.70 -36.36
CA SER A 37 4.21 21.53 -36.45
C SER A 37 4.00 20.55 -35.29
N LEU A 38 3.80 21.06 -34.07
CA LEU A 38 3.46 20.23 -32.89
C LEU A 38 2.06 19.59 -33.00
N LYS A 39 1.09 20.28 -33.60
CA LYS A 39 -0.25 19.71 -33.88
C LYS A 39 -0.26 18.74 -35.07
N ASN A 40 0.54 19.00 -36.10
CA ASN A 40 0.61 18.19 -37.32
C ASN A 40 1.57 17.00 -37.22
N GLY A 41 2.47 16.99 -36.23
CA GLY A 41 3.34 15.86 -35.91
C GLY A 41 2.59 14.59 -35.47
N SER A 42 1.27 14.66 -35.28
CA SER A 42 0.40 13.50 -35.04
C SER A 42 -0.36 13.00 -36.28
N ALA A 43 -0.15 13.60 -37.47
CA ALA A 43 -1.01 13.38 -38.63
C ALA A 43 -0.30 12.98 -39.95
N THR A 44 1.03 12.86 -39.98
CA THR A 44 1.77 12.66 -41.25
C THR A 44 2.34 11.27 -41.55
N ASP A 45 2.07 10.24 -40.75
CA ASP A 45 2.47 8.85 -41.09
C ASP A 45 1.34 7.95 -41.62
N ARG A 46 0.20 8.53 -42.02
CA ARG A 46 -0.90 7.78 -42.66
C ARG A 46 -1.10 8.20 -44.10
N LYS A 47 -0.19 7.78 -44.99
CA LYS A 47 -0.45 7.49 -46.42
C LYS A 47 0.86 7.17 -47.13
N SER A 48 1.28 5.91 -47.09
CA SER A 48 1.93 5.20 -48.21
C SER A 48 2.35 3.80 -47.73
N ALA A 49 1.48 2.81 -47.88
CA ALA A 49 1.82 1.39 -48.02
C ALA A 49 0.52 0.57 -48.12
N ASP A 50 -0.21 0.74 -49.22
CA ASP A 50 -1.05 -0.35 -49.72
C ASP A 50 -0.25 -1.01 -50.85
N ASN A 51 -0.15 -2.34 -50.76
CA ASN A 51 0.65 -3.27 -51.58
C ASN A 51 2.14 -3.37 -51.23
N ASP A 52 2.44 -4.13 -50.18
CA ASP A 52 3.21 -5.37 -50.33
C ASP A 52 3.26 -6.14 -48.99
N GLY A 53 2.98 -7.45 -49.04
CA GLY A 53 3.40 -8.41 -48.01
C GLY A 53 2.68 -8.36 -46.66
N ASN A 54 1.79 -9.32 -46.46
CA ASN A 54 1.18 -9.73 -45.19
C ASN A 54 2.17 -9.78 -44.00
N ALA A 55 2.31 -8.70 -43.25
CA ALA A 55 2.96 -8.63 -41.94
C ALA A 55 2.06 -7.84 -40.98
N ALA A 56 1.56 -8.51 -39.93
CA ALA A 56 0.57 -8.01 -38.99
C ALA A 56 1.01 -6.70 -38.30
N SER A 57 0.09 -5.72 -38.19
CA SER A 57 0.22 -4.63 -37.23
C SER A 57 0.24 -5.23 -35.81
N GLY A 58 1.41 -5.23 -35.18
CA GLY A 58 1.79 -6.14 -34.09
C GLY A 58 0.89 -6.13 -32.85
N ASP A 59 0.56 -7.34 -32.41
CA ASP A 59 -0.24 -7.69 -31.24
C ASP A 59 0.53 -7.46 -29.93
N VAL A 60 0.69 -6.19 -29.54
CA VAL A 60 1.45 -5.78 -28.33
C VAL A 60 0.50 -5.42 -27.19
N VAL A 61 0.60 -6.11 -26.06
CA VAL A 61 -0.06 -5.72 -24.81
C VAL A 61 0.81 -4.70 -24.07
N LYS A 62 0.26 -3.51 -23.79
CA LYS A 62 0.99 -2.41 -23.16
C LYS A 62 0.61 -2.27 -21.70
N VAL A 63 1.59 -2.41 -20.81
CA VAL A 63 1.41 -2.39 -19.36
C VAL A 63 2.11 -1.16 -18.78
N GLY A 64 1.36 -0.24 -18.18
CA GLY A 64 1.92 0.88 -17.44
C GLY A 64 2.37 0.45 -16.05
N VAL A 65 3.61 0.74 -15.69
CA VAL A 65 4.24 0.41 -14.40
C VAL A 65 4.95 1.63 -13.81
N VAL A 66 5.35 1.58 -12.55
CA VAL A 66 6.29 2.55 -11.93
C VAL A 66 7.64 1.90 -11.65
N THR A 67 8.62 2.70 -11.24
CA THR A 67 9.89 2.22 -10.68
C THR A 67 9.65 1.48 -9.37
N TRP A 68 9.40 0.18 -9.48
CA TRP A 68 9.05 -0.71 -8.36
C TRP A 68 9.45 -2.16 -8.65
N GLY A 69 9.88 -2.88 -7.62
CA GLY A 69 10.29 -4.28 -7.72
C GLY A 69 9.11 -5.27 -7.87
N GLY A 70 7.90 -4.85 -7.49
CA GLY A 70 6.68 -5.66 -7.50
C GLY A 70 6.24 -6.21 -8.85
N TYR A 71 6.74 -5.60 -9.94
CA TYR A 71 6.38 -6.00 -11.31
C TYR A 71 7.36 -6.99 -11.95
N ALA A 72 8.40 -7.38 -11.20
CA ALA A 72 9.52 -8.19 -11.69
C ALA A 72 9.05 -9.52 -12.32
N GLY A 73 7.97 -10.14 -11.83
CA GLY A 73 7.44 -11.38 -12.39
C GLY A 73 7.10 -11.26 -13.89
N GLY A 74 6.41 -10.19 -14.27
CA GLY A 74 6.07 -9.94 -15.67
C GLY A 74 7.27 -9.51 -16.51
N GLN A 75 8.13 -8.64 -15.98
CA GLN A 75 9.30 -8.13 -16.70
C GLN A 75 10.37 -9.20 -16.92
N TYR A 76 10.55 -10.11 -15.95
CA TYR A 76 11.42 -11.27 -16.06
C TYR A 76 10.90 -12.28 -17.07
N PHE A 77 9.60 -12.60 -17.05
CA PHE A 77 9.00 -13.49 -18.05
C PHE A 77 9.09 -12.90 -19.48
N ASN A 78 9.03 -11.56 -19.60
CA ASN A 78 9.21 -10.88 -20.88
C ASN A 78 10.67 -10.68 -21.30
N ASN A 79 11.64 -11.02 -20.44
CA ASN A 79 13.06 -10.71 -20.60
C ASN A 79 13.34 -9.22 -20.89
N GLY A 80 12.63 -8.31 -20.21
CA GLY A 80 12.82 -6.87 -20.36
C GLY A 80 11.51 -6.07 -20.44
N PHE A 81 11.66 -4.78 -20.75
CA PHE A 81 10.54 -3.82 -20.81
C PHE A 81 9.97 -3.62 -22.21
N LYS A 82 10.65 -4.08 -23.26
CA LYS A 82 10.23 -3.90 -24.66
C LYS A 82 9.97 -5.26 -25.33
N PRO A 83 9.15 -5.30 -26.38
CA PRO A 83 9.07 -6.45 -27.27
C PRO A 83 10.45 -6.89 -27.72
N ASN A 84 10.76 -8.16 -27.58
CA ASN A 84 12.05 -8.73 -27.94
C ASN A 84 11.89 -10.21 -28.32
N ALA A 85 12.88 -10.73 -29.05
CA ALA A 85 12.83 -12.10 -29.55
C ALA A 85 12.95 -13.17 -28.46
N ASP A 86 13.54 -12.81 -27.30
CA ASP A 86 13.78 -13.69 -26.16
C ASP A 86 12.62 -13.64 -25.14
N SER A 87 11.51 -12.96 -25.48
CA SER A 87 10.34 -12.86 -24.61
C SER A 87 9.57 -14.18 -24.59
N ARG A 88 9.35 -14.73 -23.39
CA ARG A 88 8.50 -15.93 -23.24
C ARG A 88 7.03 -15.64 -23.51
N TYR A 89 6.56 -14.39 -23.41
CA TYR A 89 5.20 -14.08 -23.88
C TYR A 89 5.06 -14.29 -25.38
N ARG A 90 6.10 -13.91 -26.14
CA ARG A 90 6.14 -14.11 -27.58
C ARG A 90 6.32 -15.59 -27.94
N GLU A 91 7.26 -16.26 -27.28
CA GLU A 91 7.57 -17.67 -27.54
C GLU A 91 6.41 -18.61 -27.13
N ASP A 92 5.92 -18.49 -25.90
CA ASP A 92 4.94 -19.42 -25.34
C ASP A 92 3.50 -19.11 -25.77
N TYR A 93 3.20 -17.83 -26.01
CA TYR A 93 1.82 -17.37 -26.20
C TYR A 93 1.56 -16.59 -27.48
N GLY A 94 2.60 -16.23 -28.25
CA GLY A 94 2.46 -15.65 -29.58
C GLY A 94 2.10 -14.16 -29.62
N PHE A 95 2.28 -13.41 -28.53
CA PHE A 95 2.07 -11.97 -28.50
C PHE A 95 3.21 -11.23 -27.78
N ASP A 96 3.40 -9.96 -28.13
CA ASP A 96 4.45 -9.14 -27.55
C ASP A 96 3.92 -8.38 -26.32
N VAL A 97 4.79 -8.11 -25.35
CA VAL A 97 4.46 -7.27 -24.17
C VAL A 97 5.43 -6.10 -24.08
N GLU A 98 4.88 -4.92 -23.82
CA GLU A 98 5.64 -3.69 -23.55
C GLU A 98 5.30 -3.16 -22.16
N PHE A 99 6.30 -2.96 -21.32
CA PHE A 99 6.19 -2.26 -20.05
C PHE A 99 6.61 -0.79 -20.21
N LYS A 100 5.74 0.14 -19.82
CA LYS A 100 6.00 1.59 -19.87
C LYS A 100 6.10 2.14 -18.46
N VAL A 101 7.26 2.68 -18.12
CA VAL A 101 7.49 3.35 -16.83
C VAL A 101 6.80 4.71 -16.83
N LEU A 102 5.87 4.90 -15.91
CA LEU A 102 4.98 6.05 -15.76
C LEU A 102 4.80 6.36 -14.27
N ASP A 103 5.85 6.94 -13.65
CA ASP A 103 5.89 7.24 -12.21
C ASP A 103 4.94 8.35 -11.78
N ASP A 104 4.67 9.30 -12.68
CA ASP A 104 3.73 10.38 -12.41
C ASP A 104 2.29 9.86 -12.39
N PHE A 105 1.61 10.09 -11.28
CA PHE A 105 0.26 9.60 -11.03
C PHE A 105 -0.71 10.09 -12.11
N GLU A 106 -0.78 11.40 -12.36
CA GLU A 106 -1.73 11.97 -13.31
C GLU A 106 -1.43 11.57 -14.75
N ALA A 107 -0.14 11.59 -15.14
CA ALA A 107 0.30 11.18 -16.47
C ALA A 107 0.00 9.71 -16.75
N SER A 108 0.19 8.81 -15.78
CA SER A 108 -0.11 7.38 -15.94
C SER A 108 -1.61 7.14 -16.17
N ARG A 109 -2.49 7.82 -15.43
CA ARG A 109 -3.94 7.76 -15.63
C ARG A 109 -4.34 8.39 -16.96
N ALA A 110 -3.71 9.49 -17.37
CA ALA A 110 -3.94 10.10 -18.68
C ALA A 110 -3.58 9.15 -19.83
N ALA A 111 -2.40 8.51 -19.77
CA ALA A 111 -1.96 7.51 -20.75
C ALA A 111 -2.96 6.34 -20.84
N TRP A 112 -3.44 5.84 -19.69
CA TRP A 112 -4.44 4.78 -19.66
C TRP A 112 -5.77 5.23 -20.26
N LYS A 113 -6.29 6.39 -19.89
CA LYS A 113 -7.54 6.96 -20.45
C LYS A 113 -7.45 7.10 -21.97
N ASN A 114 -6.32 7.59 -22.48
CA ASN A 114 -6.07 7.79 -23.91
C ASN A 114 -5.84 6.48 -24.70
N GLY A 115 -5.57 5.36 -24.01
CA GLY A 115 -5.29 4.07 -24.66
C GLY A 115 -3.83 3.90 -25.07
N ASP A 116 -2.92 4.69 -24.49
CA ASP A 116 -1.47 4.54 -24.70
C ASP A 116 -0.92 3.30 -23.98
N ILE A 117 -1.64 2.81 -22.98
CA ILE A 117 -1.46 1.55 -22.24
C ILE A 117 -2.82 0.86 -22.04
N ASP A 118 -2.79 -0.47 -21.95
CA ASP A 118 -3.97 -1.32 -21.78
C ASP A 118 -4.23 -1.62 -20.30
N LEU A 119 -3.16 -1.95 -19.57
CA LEU A 119 -3.17 -2.19 -18.13
C LEU A 119 -2.45 -1.06 -17.41
N LEU A 120 -2.99 -0.62 -16.28
CA LEU A 120 -2.43 0.44 -15.43
C LEU A 120 -2.25 -0.10 -14.01
N TRP A 121 -1.10 0.19 -13.41
CA TRP A 121 -0.83 -0.06 -12.00
C TRP A 121 -1.72 0.82 -11.09
N THR A 122 -2.16 0.25 -9.98
CA THR A 122 -2.75 0.97 -8.82
C THR A 122 -2.58 0.07 -7.60
N THR A 123 -3.10 0.47 -6.44
CA THR A 123 -3.13 -0.38 -5.25
C THR A 123 -4.55 -0.54 -4.74
N ALA A 124 -4.92 -1.74 -4.30
CA ALA A 124 -6.28 -2.05 -3.88
C ALA A 124 -6.75 -1.21 -2.68
N ASP A 125 -5.82 -0.74 -1.85
CA ASP A 125 -6.06 0.15 -0.72
C ASP A 125 -6.36 1.60 -1.13
N ALA A 126 -5.71 2.13 -2.18
CA ALA A 126 -5.89 3.51 -2.63
C ALA A 126 -6.95 3.65 -3.74
N PHE A 127 -7.18 2.59 -4.52
CA PHE A 127 -8.13 2.56 -5.62
C PHE A 127 -9.57 3.01 -5.31
N PRO A 128 -10.12 2.86 -4.08
CA PRO A 128 -11.41 3.45 -3.73
C PRO A 128 -11.51 4.96 -4.02
N THR A 129 -10.40 5.69 -3.96
CA THR A 129 -10.33 7.14 -4.24
C THR A 129 -10.41 7.46 -5.74
N GLU A 130 -10.10 6.51 -6.60
CA GLU A 130 -10.06 6.67 -8.05
C GLU A 130 -11.29 6.09 -8.75
N ALA A 131 -11.86 5.01 -8.19
CA ALA A 131 -12.85 4.16 -8.85
C ALA A 131 -14.06 4.93 -9.40
N SER A 132 -14.59 5.89 -8.63
CA SER A 132 -15.73 6.72 -9.07
C SER A 132 -15.34 7.69 -10.18
N GLY A 133 -14.15 8.29 -10.13
CA GLY A 133 -13.68 9.23 -11.16
C GLY A 133 -13.31 8.55 -12.47
N LEU A 134 -13.09 7.23 -12.45
CA LEU A 134 -12.79 6.42 -13.62
C LEU A 134 -14.01 5.67 -14.17
N SER A 135 -15.23 5.92 -13.66
CA SER A 135 -16.42 5.13 -14.00
C SER A 135 -16.75 5.10 -15.50
N ASP A 136 -16.40 6.14 -16.25
CA ASP A 136 -16.61 6.19 -17.71
C ASP A 136 -15.87 5.08 -18.49
N PHE A 137 -14.89 4.43 -17.84
CA PHE A 137 -14.06 3.38 -18.42
C PHE A 137 -14.35 1.98 -17.86
N ASP A 138 -15.26 1.87 -16.88
CA ASP A 138 -15.55 0.64 -16.14
C ASP A 138 -14.26 -0.10 -15.73
N PRO A 139 -13.41 0.49 -14.87
CA PRO A 139 -12.11 -0.08 -14.54
C PRO A 139 -12.28 -1.43 -13.82
N GLN A 140 -11.48 -2.41 -14.22
CA GLN A 140 -11.49 -3.77 -13.70
C GLN A 140 -10.10 -4.10 -13.13
N ILE A 141 -9.99 -4.33 -11.82
CA ILE A 141 -8.86 -4.99 -11.19
C ILE A 141 -8.79 -6.42 -11.71
N VAL A 142 -7.75 -6.73 -12.48
CA VAL A 142 -7.62 -8.00 -13.21
C VAL A 142 -6.71 -9.01 -12.54
N PHE A 143 -5.68 -8.58 -11.82
CA PHE A 143 -4.86 -9.44 -10.96
C PHE A 143 -4.03 -8.60 -9.97
N GLN A 144 -3.54 -9.26 -8.92
CA GLN A 144 -2.56 -8.73 -7.98
C GLN A 144 -1.14 -9.09 -8.44
N SER A 145 -0.21 -8.12 -8.43
CA SER A 145 1.21 -8.37 -8.72
C SER A 145 2.00 -8.68 -7.48
N ASP A 146 1.80 -7.91 -6.40
CA ASP A 146 2.58 -8.05 -5.18
C ASP A 146 1.86 -7.50 -3.95
N TRP A 147 2.48 -7.78 -2.81
CA TRP A 147 2.28 -7.01 -1.59
C TRP A 147 3.57 -6.28 -1.21
N SER A 148 3.47 -5.04 -0.74
CA SER A 148 4.61 -4.33 -0.16
C SER A 148 5.08 -4.99 1.16
N ARG A 149 6.39 -5.19 1.33
CA ARG A 149 7.06 -5.92 2.44
C ARG A 149 8.27 -5.19 3.01
N GLY A 150 8.20 -3.87 3.03
CA GLY A 150 9.29 -2.98 3.47
C GLY A 150 9.67 -1.95 2.42
N GLY A 151 9.05 -1.99 1.23
CA GLY A 151 9.28 -1.01 0.19
C GLY A 151 8.60 0.34 0.44
N ASP A 152 7.66 0.42 1.40
CA ASP A 152 7.09 1.68 1.87
C ASP A 152 7.45 1.92 3.34
N ALA A 153 7.81 3.16 3.67
CA ALA A 153 8.33 3.53 4.97
C ALA A 153 7.86 4.92 5.42
N ILE A 154 7.78 5.12 6.73
CA ILE A 154 7.66 6.44 7.34
C ILE A 154 9.01 6.76 7.96
N VAL A 155 9.69 7.78 7.43
CA VAL A 155 10.92 8.33 8.00
C VAL A 155 10.57 9.47 8.94
N ALA A 156 11.24 9.54 10.09
CA ALA A 156 10.97 10.54 11.12
C ALA A 156 12.26 11.13 11.68
N ARG A 157 12.22 12.41 12.06
CA ARG A 157 13.35 13.10 12.68
C ARG A 157 13.64 12.58 14.09
N ARG A 158 14.84 12.92 14.59
CA ARG A 158 15.29 12.67 15.96
C ARG A 158 14.22 13.07 16.98
N GLY A 159 13.93 12.18 17.93
CA GLY A 159 12.97 12.41 19.00
C GLY A 159 11.56 11.89 18.72
N ILE A 160 11.28 11.39 17.51
CA ILE A 160 10.04 10.67 17.19
C ILE A 160 10.37 9.18 17.21
N ASN A 161 9.93 8.49 18.26
CA ASN A 161 10.30 7.09 18.49
C ASN A 161 9.16 6.09 18.35
N SER A 162 7.93 6.57 18.48
CA SER A 162 6.71 5.79 18.36
C SER A 162 5.69 6.52 17.48
N VAL A 163 4.63 5.83 17.08
CA VAL A 163 3.50 6.47 16.39
C VAL A 163 2.87 7.57 17.23
N ALA A 164 2.82 7.41 18.57
CA ALA A 164 2.25 8.41 19.45
C ALA A 164 2.98 9.76 19.38
N ASP A 165 4.29 9.74 19.10
CA ASP A 165 5.12 10.95 18.97
C ASP A 165 4.83 11.74 17.70
N LEU A 166 4.08 11.18 16.75
CA LEU A 166 3.60 11.88 15.55
C LEU A 166 2.51 12.90 15.86
N LYS A 167 1.89 12.85 17.05
CA LYS A 167 0.85 13.81 17.43
C LYS A 167 1.36 15.26 17.37
N GLY A 168 0.65 16.08 16.60
CA GLY A 168 0.97 17.49 16.35
C GLY A 168 2.14 17.72 15.40
N LYS A 169 2.68 16.67 14.76
CA LYS A 169 3.83 16.77 13.85
C LYS A 169 3.40 17.04 12.42
N LYS A 170 4.31 17.67 11.66
CA LYS A 170 4.17 17.87 10.21
C LYS A 170 4.62 16.63 9.46
N ILE A 171 3.74 16.03 8.69
CA ILE A 171 4.03 14.80 7.94
C ILE A 171 3.85 15.06 6.45
N ALA A 172 4.92 14.90 5.67
CA ALA A 172 4.82 14.93 4.22
C ALA A 172 4.24 13.61 3.70
N VAL A 173 3.25 13.70 2.82
CA VAL A 173 2.60 12.53 2.23
C VAL A 173 2.06 12.86 0.84
N ALA A 174 2.20 11.90 -0.08
CA ALA A 174 1.43 11.89 -1.31
C ALA A 174 -0.01 11.46 -0.97
N GLU A 175 -0.96 12.39 -0.98
CA GLU A 175 -2.34 12.05 -0.63
C GLU A 175 -3.02 11.21 -1.71
N LEU A 176 -3.95 10.34 -1.27
CA LEU A 176 -4.78 9.47 -2.13
C LEU A 176 -3.98 8.39 -2.87
N THR A 177 -2.72 8.19 -2.47
CA THR A 177 -1.85 7.09 -2.93
C THR A 177 -1.70 6.05 -1.81
N PRO A 178 -1.07 4.89 -2.06
CA PRO A 178 -0.67 3.96 -1.01
C PRO A 178 0.09 4.60 0.16
N SER A 179 0.85 5.68 -0.06
CA SER A 179 1.51 6.41 1.03
C SER A 179 0.52 7.00 2.03
N HIS A 180 -0.62 7.50 1.55
CA HIS A 180 -1.68 8.00 2.42
C HIS A 180 -2.36 6.85 3.18
N SER A 181 -2.66 5.74 2.50
CA SER A 181 -3.23 4.56 3.12
C SER A 181 -2.33 4.04 4.25
N PHE A 182 -1.03 3.96 4.01
CA PHE A 182 -0.06 3.51 5.01
C PHE A 182 -0.05 4.42 6.24
N LEU A 183 -0.02 5.74 6.05
CA LEU A 183 -0.09 6.68 7.17
C LEU A 183 -1.37 6.49 7.99
N LEU A 184 -2.53 6.32 7.34
CA LEU A 184 -3.81 6.12 8.01
C LEU A 184 -3.81 4.84 8.86
N TRP A 185 -3.31 3.73 8.31
CA TRP A 185 -3.13 2.48 9.05
C TRP A 185 -2.21 2.64 10.26
N LEU A 186 -1.09 3.33 10.08
CA LEU A 186 -0.12 3.51 11.16
C LEU A 186 -0.71 4.38 12.28
N LEU A 187 -1.33 5.50 11.94
CA LEU A 187 -1.98 6.39 12.91
C LEU A 187 -3.04 5.63 13.70
N GLU A 188 -3.90 4.86 13.03
CA GLU A 188 -4.93 4.06 13.70
C GLU A 188 -4.32 3.03 14.67
N ALA A 189 -3.25 2.33 14.25
CA ALA A 189 -2.51 1.41 15.11
C ALA A 189 -1.87 2.09 16.33
N GLY A 190 -1.55 3.37 16.24
CA GLY A 190 -1.10 4.20 17.37
C GLY A 190 -2.23 4.88 18.15
N GLY A 191 -3.49 4.61 17.83
CA GLY A 191 -4.64 5.27 18.46
C GLY A 191 -4.77 6.76 18.13
N LEU A 192 -4.16 7.20 17.03
CA LEU A 192 -4.24 8.57 16.50
C LEU A 192 -5.24 8.65 15.33
N LYS A 193 -5.73 9.85 15.09
CA LYS A 193 -6.53 10.22 13.91
C LYS A 193 -5.71 11.09 12.97
N LEU A 194 -6.14 11.20 11.71
CA LEU A 194 -5.51 12.13 10.77
C LEU A 194 -5.52 13.58 11.30
N SER A 195 -6.57 13.97 12.03
CA SER A 195 -6.67 15.29 12.67
C SER A 195 -5.69 15.51 13.83
N ASP A 196 -5.04 14.47 14.34
CA ASP A 196 -4.00 14.59 15.36
C ASP A 196 -2.63 14.98 14.77
N VAL A 197 -2.49 15.06 13.44
CA VAL A 197 -1.24 15.42 12.74
C VAL A 197 -1.47 16.56 11.74
N GLU A 198 -0.40 17.25 11.33
CA GLU A 198 -0.45 18.27 10.26
C GLU A 198 0.04 17.64 8.94
N ILE A 199 -0.87 17.48 7.98
CA ILE A 199 -0.54 16.90 6.67
C ILE A 199 0.06 17.96 5.74
N VAL A 200 1.26 17.68 5.23
CA VAL A 200 1.94 18.46 4.20
C VAL A 200 1.85 17.69 2.88
N LYS A 201 0.82 18.03 2.10
CA LYS A 201 0.48 17.36 0.84
C LYS A 201 1.58 17.52 -0.20
N GLN A 202 1.96 16.44 -0.88
CA GLN A 202 2.95 16.43 -1.95
C GLN A 202 2.40 15.70 -3.17
N ALA A 203 2.97 15.96 -4.36
CA ALA A 203 2.53 15.34 -5.60
C ALA A 203 2.98 13.87 -5.71
N SER A 204 4.14 13.55 -5.14
CA SER A 204 4.69 12.19 -5.12
C SER A 204 5.42 11.90 -3.79
N ALA A 205 5.73 10.63 -3.55
CA ALA A 205 6.56 10.27 -2.39
C ALA A 205 8.02 10.77 -2.55
N ILE A 206 8.49 10.97 -3.79
CA ILE A 206 9.80 11.57 -4.09
C ILE A 206 9.82 13.04 -3.65
N ASP A 207 8.73 13.78 -3.88
CA ASP A 207 8.59 15.15 -3.39
C ASP A 207 8.51 15.19 -1.86
N ALA A 208 7.79 14.25 -1.24
CA ALA A 208 7.75 14.08 0.21
C ALA A 208 9.14 13.82 0.81
N ALA A 209 9.93 12.93 0.20
CA ALA A 209 11.31 12.69 0.56
C ALA A 209 12.16 13.97 0.43
N SER A 210 11.96 14.74 -0.65
CA SER A 210 12.72 15.97 -0.92
C SER A 210 12.50 17.02 0.17
N ILE A 211 11.25 17.27 0.59
CA ILE A 211 10.97 18.25 1.65
C ILE A 211 11.37 17.75 3.05
N PHE A 212 11.39 16.43 3.27
CA PHE A 212 11.97 15.84 4.48
C PHE A 212 13.48 16.06 4.55
N LYS A 213 14.21 15.77 3.46
CA LYS A 213 15.65 16.02 3.32
C LYS A 213 15.99 17.50 3.51
N ALA A 214 15.12 18.40 3.04
CA ALA A 214 15.22 19.83 3.26
C ALA A 214 14.86 20.28 4.71
N LYS A 215 14.57 19.35 5.62
CA LYS A 215 14.25 19.61 7.03
C LYS A 215 13.03 20.53 7.20
N GLN A 216 12.03 20.43 6.32
CA GLN A 216 10.79 21.23 6.38
C GLN A 216 9.62 20.53 7.11
N VAL A 217 9.65 19.19 7.21
CA VAL A 217 8.61 18.36 7.87
C VAL A 217 9.20 17.41 8.91
N ASP A 218 8.47 17.06 9.94
CA ASP A 218 8.95 16.21 11.05
C ASP A 218 9.06 14.73 10.66
N ALA A 219 8.20 14.29 9.74
CA ALA A 219 8.19 12.95 9.15
C ALA A 219 7.77 13.00 7.68
N ALA A 220 8.04 11.94 6.93
CA ALA A 220 7.55 11.75 5.58
C ALA A 220 7.24 10.29 5.30
N VAL A 221 6.19 10.04 4.53
CA VAL A 221 5.92 8.73 3.94
C VAL A 221 6.63 8.65 2.60
N VAL A 222 7.47 7.64 2.43
CA VAL A 222 8.37 7.46 1.30
C VAL A 222 8.41 5.98 0.91
N TRP A 223 8.98 5.68 -0.26
CA TRP A 223 9.29 4.30 -0.67
C TRP A 223 10.79 4.11 -0.84
N SER A 224 11.25 2.86 -0.85
CA SER A 224 12.66 2.56 -1.12
C SER A 224 13.03 2.94 -2.56
N PRO A 225 14.23 3.52 -2.79
CA PRO A 225 15.33 3.72 -1.84
C PRO A 225 15.30 5.05 -1.06
N ASP A 226 14.28 5.90 -1.25
CA ASP A 226 14.22 7.22 -0.62
C ASP A 226 14.15 7.16 0.92
N ASP A 227 13.66 6.07 1.49
CA ASP A 227 13.73 5.78 2.92
C ASP A 227 15.17 5.83 3.45
N ALA A 228 16.07 5.06 2.85
CA ALA A 228 17.48 5.02 3.20
C ALA A 228 18.18 6.36 2.90
N LEU A 229 17.88 6.96 1.75
CA LEU A 229 18.46 8.26 1.36
C LEU A 229 18.04 9.38 2.31
N CYS A 230 16.79 9.38 2.80
CA CYS A 230 16.33 10.32 3.82
C CYS A 230 17.10 10.17 5.13
N VAL A 231 17.28 8.92 5.59
CA VAL A 231 18.03 8.63 6.83
C VAL A 231 19.48 9.05 6.73
N GLN A 232 20.12 8.84 5.58
CA GLN A 232 21.50 9.29 5.32
C GLN A 232 21.61 10.82 5.27
N ALA A 233 20.65 11.50 4.63
CA ALA A 233 20.69 12.95 4.43
C ALA A 233 20.34 13.76 5.68
N VAL A 234 19.52 13.22 6.60
CA VAL A 234 19.04 13.93 7.79
C VAL A 234 19.58 13.24 9.05
N GLU A 235 20.65 13.80 9.61
CA GLU A 235 21.32 13.26 10.80
C GLU A 235 20.35 13.00 11.97
N GLY A 236 20.41 11.79 12.53
CA GLY A 236 19.58 11.36 13.65
C GLY A 236 18.12 11.08 13.31
N SER A 237 17.73 11.15 12.05
CA SER A 237 16.47 10.58 11.59
C SER A 237 16.55 9.05 11.51
N LYS A 238 15.40 8.40 11.42
CA LYS A 238 15.28 6.95 11.29
C LYS A 238 14.04 6.58 10.48
N VAL A 239 14.01 5.35 9.97
CA VAL A 239 12.75 4.71 9.59
C VAL A 239 11.99 4.43 10.89
N LEU A 240 10.83 5.08 11.07
CA LEU A 240 9.94 4.88 12.20
C LEU A 240 9.19 3.56 12.06
N GLN A 241 8.68 3.29 10.85
CA GLN A 241 8.00 2.05 10.52
C GLN A 241 8.04 1.79 9.01
N SER A 242 7.95 0.52 8.60
CA SER A 242 7.78 0.12 7.20
C SER A 242 6.73 -0.98 7.01
N THR A 243 6.39 -1.28 5.76
CA THR A 243 5.49 -2.39 5.39
C THR A 243 6.09 -3.78 5.65
N LYS A 244 7.29 -3.87 6.23
CA LYS A 244 7.87 -5.14 6.66
C LYS A 244 7.04 -5.79 7.78
N SER A 245 6.50 -4.97 8.68
CA SER A 245 5.57 -5.42 9.72
C SER A 245 4.12 -5.22 9.30
N ALA A 246 3.80 -4.10 8.65
CA ALA A 246 2.52 -3.83 8.01
C ALA A 246 2.41 -4.55 6.65
N SER A 247 2.48 -5.87 6.67
CA SER A 247 2.59 -6.71 5.48
C SER A 247 1.26 -6.96 4.74
N ASN A 248 0.11 -6.45 5.14
CA ASN A 248 -1.12 -6.70 4.37
C ASN A 248 -1.97 -5.44 4.17
N ILE A 249 -1.31 -4.30 3.91
CA ILE A 249 -1.99 -3.00 3.75
C ILE A 249 -1.82 -2.35 2.38
N ILE A 250 -0.81 -2.74 1.60
CA ILE A 250 -0.59 -2.24 0.23
C ILE A 250 -0.47 -3.44 -0.70
N ALA A 251 -1.48 -3.59 -1.55
CA ALA A 251 -1.55 -4.63 -2.58
C ALA A 251 -1.55 -3.96 -3.95
N ASP A 252 -0.44 -4.09 -4.67
CA ASP A 252 -0.33 -3.64 -6.03
C ASP A 252 -1.14 -4.54 -6.96
N VAL A 253 -1.95 -3.90 -7.78
CA VAL A 253 -2.86 -4.56 -8.71
C VAL A 253 -2.82 -3.86 -10.06
N PHE A 254 -3.22 -4.59 -11.10
CA PHE A 254 -3.45 -3.99 -12.41
C PHE A 254 -4.93 -3.79 -12.66
N ILE A 255 -5.27 -2.62 -13.20
CA ILE A 255 -6.59 -2.33 -13.76
C ILE A 255 -6.55 -2.29 -15.27
N ALA A 256 -7.62 -2.76 -15.90
CA ALA A 256 -7.88 -2.63 -17.33
C ALA A 256 -9.30 -2.12 -17.57
N LYS A 257 -9.55 -1.53 -18.75
CA LYS A 257 -10.91 -1.10 -19.13
C LYS A 257 -11.75 -2.35 -19.35
N LYS A 258 -12.98 -2.40 -18.86
CA LYS A 258 -13.88 -3.55 -19.09
C LYS A 258 -13.95 -3.95 -20.57
N LYS A 259 -14.11 -2.97 -21.46
CA LYS A 259 -14.13 -3.20 -22.92
C LYS A 259 -12.88 -3.95 -23.42
N TRP A 260 -11.71 -3.61 -22.89
CA TRP A 260 -10.46 -4.27 -23.26
C TRP A 260 -10.42 -5.71 -22.72
N VAL A 261 -10.80 -5.91 -21.46
CA VAL A 261 -10.87 -7.23 -20.82
C VAL A 261 -11.80 -8.17 -21.57
N ASP A 262 -13.00 -7.69 -21.94
CA ASP A 262 -14.00 -8.47 -22.67
C ASP A 262 -13.51 -8.86 -24.08
N THR A 263 -12.67 -8.04 -24.71
CA THR A 263 -12.13 -8.30 -26.05
C THR A 263 -10.87 -9.16 -26.03
N ASN A 264 -10.11 -9.12 -24.93
CA ASN A 264 -8.78 -9.74 -24.82
C ASN A 264 -8.71 -10.79 -23.70
N THR A 265 -9.81 -11.49 -23.42
CA THR A 265 -9.88 -12.42 -22.27
C THR A 265 -8.80 -13.51 -22.32
N ASP A 266 -8.55 -14.10 -23.50
CA ASP A 266 -7.50 -15.11 -23.69
C ASP A 266 -6.10 -14.53 -23.49
N LYS A 267 -5.81 -13.36 -24.07
CA LYS A 267 -4.51 -12.67 -23.88
C LYS A 267 -4.28 -12.27 -22.43
N LEU A 268 -5.32 -11.79 -21.74
CA LEU A 268 -5.23 -11.42 -20.33
C LEU A 268 -4.95 -12.65 -19.45
N GLN A 269 -5.59 -13.79 -19.74
CA GLN A 269 -5.32 -15.06 -19.05
C GLN A 269 -3.86 -15.48 -19.24
N LYS A 270 -3.34 -15.44 -20.47
CA LYS A 270 -1.94 -15.79 -20.78
C LYS A 270 -0.93 -14.80 -20.22
N LEU A 271 -1.25 -13.50 -20.23
CA LEU A 271 -0.46 -12.46 -19.57
C LEU A 271 -0.34 -12.77 -18.07
N TYR A 272 -1.47 -13.03 -17.42
CA TYR A 272 -1.52 -13.40 -16.00
C TYR A 272 -0.74 -14.70 -15.73
N GLU A 273 -0.92 -15.74 -16.54
CA GLU A 273 -0.22 -17.01 -16.38
C GLU A 273 1.31 -16.85 -16.48
N GLY A 274 1.80 -16.13 -17.49
CA GLY A 274 3.22 -15.83 -17.63
C GLY A 274 3.75 -15.02 -16.44
N TRP A 275 3.01 -14.03 -15.97
CA TRP A 275 3.39 -13.24 -14.81
C TRP A 275 3.54 -14.08 -13.55
N MET A 276 2.58 -14.97 -13.29
CA MET A 276 2.60 -15.85 -12.12
C MET A 276 3.74 -16.86 -12.19
N LYS A 277 4.04 -17.41 -13.38
CA LYS A 277 5.21 -18.28 -13.59
C LYS A 277 6.51 -17.52 -13.28
N GLY A 278 6.67 -16.31 -13.82
CA GLY A 278 7.85 -15.48 -13.54
C GLY A 278 7.99 -15.13 -12.06
N ALA A 279 6.90 -14.77 -11.39
CA ALA A 279 6.89 -14.53 -9.95
C ALA A 279 7.27 -15.79 -9.14
N ALA A 280 6.69 -16.95 -9.46
CA ALA A 280 6.99 -18.21 -8.79
C ALA A 280 8.48 -18.60 -8.92
N GLU A 281 9.06 -18.43 -10.11
CA GLU A 281 10.49 -18.66 -10.37
C GLU A 281 11.37 -17.72 -9.53
N ILE A 282 11.11 -16.40 -9.55
CA ILE A 282 11.88 -15.42 -8.76
C ILE A 282 11.80 -15.69 -7.26
N ASN A 283 10.64 -16.12 -6.77
CA ASN A 283 10.42 -16.40 -5.36
C ASN A 283 11.21 -17.62 -4.86
N THR A 284 11.49 -18.60 -5.75
CA THR A 284 12.04 -19.90 -5.36
C THR A 284 13.47 -20.15 -5.86
N ASP A 285 13.94 -19.37 -6.83
CA ASP A 285 15.29 -19.49 -7.38
C ASP A 285 16.06 -18.15 -7.30
N ALA A 286 17.20 -18.19 -6.59
CA ALA A 286 18.10 -17.05 -6.47
C ALA A 286 18.69 -16.61 -7.82
N LYS A 287 18.89 -17.53 -8.77
CA LYS A 287 19.38 -17.20 -10.11
C LYS A 287 18.35 -16.39 -10.87
N ALA A 288 17.10 -16.87 -10.95
CA ALA A 288 15.99 -16.14 -11.56
C ALA A 288 15.81 -14.76 -10.93
N LYS A 289 15.90 -14.67 -9.59
CA LYS A 289 15.84 -13.39 -8.88
C LYS A 289 16.96 -12.43 -9.28
N ASN A 290 18.20 -12.91 -9.40
CA ASN A 290 19.33 -12.08 -9.83
C ASN A 290 19.20 -11.64 -11.30
N GLU A 291 18.63 -12.47 -12.17
CA GLU A 291 18.34 -12.11 -13.56
C GLU A 291 17.25 -11.03 -13.64
N ALA A 292 16.17 -11.17 -12.85
CA ALA A 292 15.16 -10.13 -12.71
C ALA A 292 15.76 -8.82 -12.19
N ALA A 293 16.64 -8.87 -11.18
CA ALA A 293 17.33 -7.69 -10.67
C ALA A 293 18.17 -6.98 -11.74
N LYS A 294 18.85 -7.72 -12.63
CA LYS A 294 19.59 -7.14 -13.77
C LYS A 294 18.69 -6.40 -14.75
N ILE A 295 17.53 -6.98 -15.06
CA ILE A 295 16.52 -6.36 -15.94
C ILE A 295 16.08 -5.01 -15.34
N LEU A 296 15.73 -4.99 -14.06
CA LEU A 296 15.32 -3.77 -13.36
C LEU A 296 16.46 -2.74 -13.27
N ALA A 297 17.66 -3.18 -12.91
CA ALA A 297 18.84 -2.33 -12.77
C ALA A 297 19.16 -1.60 -14.08
N ALA A 298 19.13 -2.32 -15.21
CA ALA A 298 19.36 -1.74 -16.53
C ALA A 298 18.28 -0.71 -16.90
N GLN A 299 17.00 -1.02 -16.65
CA GLN A 299 15.90 -0.13 -17.00
C GLN A 299 15.85 1.13 -16.13
N PHE A 300 16.04 0.99 -14.83
CA PHE A 300 15.96 2.09 -13.87
C PHE A 300 17.28 2.83 -13.68
N GLN A 301 18.37 2.36 -14.30
CA GLN A 301 19.70 2.93 -14.18
C GLN A 301 20.20 2.98 -12.73
N ILE A 302 19.91 1.92 -11.98
CA ILE A 302 20.33 1.72 -10.58
C ILE A 302 21.31 0.53 -10.48
N SER A 303 21.91 0.32 -9.31
CA SER A 303 22.76 -0.84 -9.11
C SER A 303 21.95 -2.15 -9.07
N GLU A 304 22.56 -3.28 -9.47
CA GLU A 304 21.94 -4.59 -9.33
C GLU A 304 21.57 -4.91 -7.87
N ALA A 305 22.35 -4.40 -6.91
CA ALA A 305 22.08 -4.56 -5.48
C ALA A 305 20.82 -3.82 -5.05
N ASP A 306 20.62 -2.58 -5.52
CA ASP A 306 19.42 -1.79 -5.22
C ASP A 306 18.19 -2.40 -5.89
N ALA A 307 18.33 -2.87 -7.13
CA ALA A 307 17.28 -3.59 -7.84
C ALA A 307 16.89 -4.89 -7.11
N LEU A 308 17.88 -5.69 -6.68
CA LEU A 308 17.65 -6.88 -5.88
C LEU A 308 16.96 -6.56 -4.55
N GLN A 309 17.37 -5.48 -3.89
CA GLN A 309 16.73 -5.02 -2.67
C GLN A 309 15.26 -4.62 -2.91
N SER A 310 14.95 -3.96 -4.03
CA SER A 310 13.57 -3.63 -4.39
C SER A 310 12.69 -4.87 -4.55
N ILE A 311 13.22 -5.95 -5.15
CA ILE A 311 12.53 -7.25 -5.26
C ILE A 311 12.37 -7.92 -3.89
N ASN A 312 13.36 -7.79 -3.00
CA ASN A 312 13.29 -8.36 -1.65
C ASN A 312 12.37 -7.56 -0.71
N ASN A 313 12.03 -6.33 -1.06
CA ASN A 313 11.11 -5.46 -0.32
C ASN A 313 9.63 -5.68 -0.68
N VAL A 314 9.34 -6.68 -1.52
CA VAL A 314 7.99 -7.07 -1.93
C VAL A 314 7.80 -8.58 -1.79
N ARG A 315 6.54 -8.98 -1.66
CA ARG A 315 6.11 -10.36 -1.92
C ARG A 315 5.53 -10.39 -3.33
N LEU A 316 6.31 -10.87 -4.31
CA LEU A 316 5.77 -11.15 -5.64
C LEU A 316 4.70 -12.24 -5.50
N THR A 317 3.45 -11.88 -5.75
CA THR A 317 2.32 -12.79 -5.51
C THR A 317 2.30 -13.93 -6.51
N THR A 318 1.94 -15.12 -6.03
CA THR A 318 1.75 -16.31 -6.85
C THR A 318 0.30 -16.48 -7.27
N HIS A 319 0.03 -17.53 -8.05
CA HIS A 319 -1.34 -17.92 -8.38
C HIS A 319 -2.18 -18.21 -7.13
N GLY A 320 -1.63 -18.93 -6.16
CA GLY A 320 -2.30 -19.18 -4.87
C GLY A 320 -2.59 -17.90 -4.08
N ASP A 321 -1.67 -16.92 -4.09
CA ASP A 321 -1.92 -15.63 -3.46
C ASP A 321 -3.08 -14.89 -4.14
N ASN A 322 -3.16 -14.92 -5.46
CA ASN A 322 -4.27 -14.33 -6.21
C ASN A 322 -5.60 -15.05 -5.93
N LEU A 323 -5.61 -16.39 -5.81
CA LEU A 323 -6.80 -17.13 -5.38
C LEU A 323 -7.28 -16.68 -3.99
N ASN A 324 -6.36 -16.45 -3.05
CA ASN A 324 -6.69 -15.89 -1.74
C ASN A 324 -7.21 -14.45 -1.84
N PHE A 325 -6.52 -13.59 -2.58
CA PHE A 325 -6.84 -12.17 -2.75
C PHE A 325 -8.24 -11.95 -3.33
N PHE A 326 -8.62 -12.72 -4.35
CA PHE A 326 -9.95 -12.64 -4.97
C PHE A 326 -11.02 -13.49 -4.29
N GLY A 327 -10.76 -14.03 -3.09
CA GLY A 327 -11.74 -14.78 -2.30
C GLY A 327 -12.14 -16.11 -2.91
N LYS A 328 -11.25 -16.75 -3.67
CA LYS A 328 -11.45 -18.09 -4.27
C LYS A 328 -11.06 -19.23 -3.35
N ASN A 329 -10.33 -18.93 -2.28
CA ASN A 329 -10.05 -19.86 -1.19
C ASN A 329 -10.90 -19.52 0.04
N ALA A 330 -11.90 -20.35 0.35
CA ALA A 330 -12.80 -20.16 1.50
C ALA A 330 -12.11 -20.36 2.87
N ASP A 331 -11.01 -21.10 2.88
CA ASP A 331 -10.23 -21.37 4.09
C ASP A 331 -9.26 -20.24 4.41
N TYR A 332 -8.99 -19.34 3.46
CA TYR A 332 -8.12 -18.20 3.68
C TYR A 332 -8.70 -17.24 4.73
N LYS A 333 -7.96 -17.02 5.82
CA LYS A 333 -8.34 -16.13 6.92
C LYS A 333 -7.55 -14.81 6.95
N GLY A 334 -6.67 -14.58 5.97
CA GLY A 334 -5.90 -13.35 5.85
C GLY A 334 -6.72 -12.16 5.34
N VAL A 335 -6.06 -11.24 4.62
CA VAL A 335 -6.69 -10.04 4.05
C VAL A 335 -6.97 -10.27 2.58
N THR A 336 -8.24 -10.25 2.19
CA THR A 336 -8.64 -10.29 0.77
C THR A 336 -8.62 -8.90 0.15
N GLY A 337 -8.59 -8.83 -1.19
CA GLY A 337 -8.72 -7.57 -1.92
C GLY A 337 -10.03 -6.85 -1.61
N GLU A 338 -11.14 -7.58 -1.49
CA GLU A 338 -12.44 -7.01 -1.10
C GLU A 338 -12.39 -6.37 0.29
N GLN A 339 -11.77 -7.04 1.26
CA GLN A 339 -11.66 -6.53 2.63
C GLN A 339 -10.80 -5.26 2.66
N LEU A 340 -9.64 -5.28 2.01
CA LEU A 340 -8.74 -4.12 1.95
C LEU A 340 -9.41 -2.93 1.25
N TYR A 341 -9.95 -3.15 0.06
CA TYR A 341 -10.65 -2.14 -0.75
C TYR A 341 -11.84 -1.55 0.01
N SER A 342 -12.70 -2.40 0.60
CA SER A 342 -13.90 -1.94 1.28
C SER A 342 -13.60 -1.18 2.56
N ARG A 343 -12.61 -1.64 3.34
CA ARG A 343 -12.14 -0.95 4.54
C ARG A 343 -11.63 0.45 4.17
N MET A 344 -10.68 0.52 3.25
CA MET A 344 -10.06 1.79 2.88
C MET A 344 -11.05 2.72 2.20
N GLY A 345 -11.97 2.19 1.40
CA GLY A 345 -13.10 2.96 0.88
C GLY A 345 -13.96 3.59 1.98
N GLY A 346 -14.20 2.86 3.08
CA GLY A 346 -14.86 3.37 4.28
C GLY A 346 -14.06 4.47 4.98
N VAL A 347 -12.75 4.29 5.13
CA VAL A 347 -11.83 5.28 5.73
C VAL A 347 -11.83 6.57 4.89
N TYR A 348 -11.56 6.46 3.59
CA TYR A 348 -11.54 7.61 2.68
C TYR A 348 -12.90 8.30 2.56
N LYS A 349 -14.01 7.55 2.63
CA LYS A 349 -15.35 8.13 2.73
C LYS A 349 -15.53 8.93 4.02
N GLY A 350 -15.09 8.39 5.16
CA GLY A 350 -15.12 9.09 6.44
C GLY A 350 -14.29 10.39 6.46
N LEU A 351 -13.25 10.46 5.63
CA LEU A 351 -12.42 11.64 5.41
C LEU A 351 -12.98 12.61 4.36
N GLY A 352 -14.05 12.24 3.65
CA GLY A 352 -14.67 13.06 2.60
C GLY A 352 -13.97 12.99 1.24
N TYR A 353 -13.10 11.99 1.01
CA TYR A 353 -12.43 11.77 -0.28
C TYR A 353 -13.21 10.85 -1.23
N VAL A 354 -14.19 10.11 -0.72
CA VAL A 354 -15.03 9.19 -1.50
C VAL A 354 -16.49 9.46 -1.19
N ASP A 355 -17.24 9.98 -2.16
CA ASP A 355 -18.68 10.22 -2.01
C ASP A 355 -19.45 8.89 -1.95
N LYS A 356 -19.22 8.04 -2.95
CA LYS A 356 -19.87 6.73 -3.09
C LYS A 356 -18.86 5.67 -3.47
N LEU A 357 -18.62 4.75 -2.55
CA LEU A 357 -17.80 3.57 -2.79
C LEU A 357 -18.44 2.69 -3.87
N VAL A 358 -17.69 2.41 -4.93
CA VAL A 358 -18.07 1.42 -5.95
C VAL A 358 -17.95 0.02 -5.34
N ASN A 359 -18.91 -0.87 -5.57
CA ASN A 359 -18.85 -2.20 -4.95
C ASN A 359 -17.69 -3.04 -5.53
N TRP A 360 -17.00 -3.82 -4.69
CA TRP A 360 -15.90 -4.70 -5.11
C TRP A 360 -16.25 -5.59 -6.31
N ARG A 361 -17.46 -6.15 -6.36
CA ARG A 361 -17.92 -7.00 -7.47
C ARG A 361 -18.02 -6.28 -8.82
N ILE A 362 -18.09 -4.95 -8.81
CA ILE A 362 -18.11 -4.14 -10.02
C ILE A 362 -16.69 -3.87 -10.49
N VAL A 363 -15.75 -3.66 -9.57
CA VAL A 363 -14.36 -3.31 -9.90
C VAL A 363 -13.43 -4.52 -10.00
N ALA A 364 -13.76 -5.68 -9.47
CA ALA A 364 -12.89 -6.85 -9.49
C ALA A 364 -13.30 -7.86 -10.57
N ASN A 365 -12.31 -8.30 -11.36
CA ASN A 365 -12.51 -9.25 -12.43
C ASN A 365 -11.53 -10.44 -12.32
N PRO A 366 -11.90 -11.51 -11.60
CA PRO A 366 -11.02 -12.66 -11.40
C PRO A 366 -11.01 -13.64 -12.58
N THR A 367 -11.44 -13.24 -13.78
CA THR A 367 -11.61 -14.18 -14.91
C THR A 367 -10.30 -14.84 -15.32
N ALA A 368 -9.21 -14.07 -15.40
CA ALA A 368 -7.88 -14.62 -15.69
C ALA A 368 -7.42 -15.61 -14.61
N ILE A 369 -7.66 -15.28 -13.34
CA ILE A 369 -7.32 -16.15 -12.20
C ILE A 369 -8.09 -17.47 -12.30
N ASN A 370 -9.40 -17.44 -12.56
CA ASN A 370 -10.21 -18.65 -12.62
C ASN A 370 -9.90 -19.52 -13.85
N ALA A 371 -9.44 -18.90 -14.94
CA ALA A 371 -9.12 -19.59 -16.19
C ALA A 371 -7.71 -20.20 -16.21
N THR A 372 -6.84 -19.78 -15.29
CA THR A 372 -5.48 -20.29 -15.15
C THR A 372 -5.42 -21.38 -14.09
N SER A 373 -4.64 -22.43 -14.37
CA SER A 373 -4.33 -23.49 -13.41
C SER A 373 -2.83 -23.70 -13.36
N LEU A 374 -2.19 -23.21 -12.31
CA LEU A 374 -0.77 -23.44 -12.04
C LEU A 374 -0.61 -24.34 -10.81
N SER A 375 0.25 -25.35 -10.92
CA SER A 375 0.45 -26.37 -9.89
C SER A 375 1.89 -26.38 -9.35
N GLY A 376 2.09 -27.08 -8.23
CA GLY A 376 3.39 -27.20 -7.56
C GLY A 376 3.65 -26.08 -6.54
N ASN A 377 4.48 -26.40 -5.54
CA ASN A 377 4.65 -25.58 -4.33
C ASN A 377 5.10 -24.12 -4.60
N ALA A 378 5.78 -23.86 -5.73
CA ALA A 378 6.20 -22.51 -6.10
C ALA A 378 5.00 -21.58 -6.44
N ASN A 379 3.85 -22.16 -6.80
CA ASN A 379 2.62 -21.45 -7.13
C ASN A 379 1.65 -21.33 -5.94
N ASP A 380 1.95 -21.99 -4.82
CA ASP A 380 1.14 -21.90 -3.61
C ASP A 380 1.15 -20.48 -3.04
N ALA A 381 0.10 -20.15 -2.31
CA ALA A 381 0.03 -18.90 -1.58
C ALA A 381 1.13 -18.83 -0.50
N GLU A 382 1.53 -17.61 -0.14
CA GLU A 382 2.38 -17.38 1.02
C GLU A 382 1.73 -17.97 2.28
N GLY A 383 2.48 -18.82 2.98
CA GLY A 383 2.06 -19.37 4.26
C GLY A 383 2.04 -18.32 5.37
N GLN A 384 1.43 -18.65 6.51
CA GLN A 384 1.49 -17.77 7.68
C GLN A 384 2.92 -17.64 8.21
N LYS A 385 3.28 -16.43 8.65
CA LYS A 385 4.55 -16.18 9.34
C LYS A 385 4.65 -17.06 10.59
N THR A 386 5.79 -17.72 10.73
CA THR A 386 6.10 -18.50 11.94
C THR A 386 6.74 -17.58 12.98
N PHE A 387 6.25 -17.66 14.21
CA PHE A 387 6.76 -16.90 15.36
C PHE A 387 7.45 -17.85 16.34
N THR A 388 8.65 -17.45 16.78
CA THR A 388 9.35 -18.13 17.87
C THR A 388 8.54 -18.07 19.18
N THR A 389 8.84 -18.93 20.14
CA THR A 389 8.19 -18.87 21.46
C THR A 389 8.40 -17.49 22.11
N VAL A 390 7.38 -16.99 22.81
CA VAL A 390 7.47 -15.71 23.55
C VAL A 390 8.47 -15.83 24.70
N SER A 391 9.41 -14.88 24.78
CA SER A 391 10.36 -14.76 25.90
C SER A 391 9.91 -13.70 26.92
N SER A 392 10.56 -13.66 28.09
CA SER A 392 10.33 -12.59 29.07
C SER A 392 10.76 -11.20 28.57
N GLU A 393 11.75 -11.14 27.69
CA GLU A 393 12.23 -9.88 27.10
C GLU A 393 11.20 -9.26 26.17
N ASP A 394 10.42 -10.09 25.46
CA ASP A 394 9.33 -9.60 24.60
C ASP A 394 8.28 -8.81 25.39
N ALA A 395 8.07 -9.14 26.66
CA ALA A 395 7.12 -8.43 27.52
C ALA A 395 7.54 -6.98 27.82
N THR A 396 8.83 -6.66 27.71
CA THR A 396 9.38 -5.33 28.04
C THR A 396 9.82 -4.52 26.82
N LYS A 397 9.78 -5.10 25.61
CA LYS A 397 10.11 -4.37 24.37
C LYS A 397 9.24 -3.14 24.20
N GLU A 398 9.82 -2.04 23.72
CA GLU A 398 9.05 -0.84 23.40
C GLU A 398 8.07 -1.14 22.26
N ALA A 399 6.85 -0.62 22.39
CA ALA A 399 5.85 -0.72 21.35
C ALA A 399 6.07 0.39 20.32
N ILE A 400 6.02 0.04 19.03
CA ILE A 400 6.08 1.03 17.95
C ILE A 400 4.76 1.79 17.89
N ALA A 401 3.65 1.07 18.08
CA ALA A 401 2.30 1.60 18.09
C ALA A 401 1.50 0.99 19.24
N THR A 402 0.81 1.84 20.01
CA THR A 402 -0.07 1.41 21.11
C THR A 402 -1.47 1.95 20.86
N LYS A 403 -2.42 1.05 20.59
CA LYS A 403 -3.86 1.36 20.53
C LYS A 403 -4.51 0.96 21.84
N ARG A 404 -5.11 1.93 22.54
CA ARG A 404 -5.84 1.67 23.80
C ARG A 404 -7.29 1.36 23.47
N VAL A 405 -7.77 0.19 23.88
CA VAL A 405 -9.12 -0.28 23.60
C VAL A 405 -9.84 -0.60 24.90
N SER A 406 -11.01 0.00 25.11
CA SER A 406 -11.85 -0.31 26.25
C SER A 406 -12.72 -1.53 25.96
N ILE A 407 -12.41 -2.65 26.62
CA ILE A 407 -13.22 -3.87 26.57
C ILE A 407 -13.94 -4.01 27.91
N SER A 408 -15.27 -4.06 27.87
CA SER A 408 -16.08 -4.25 29.06
C SER A 408 -16.13 -5.73 29.45
N PHE A 409 -16.05 -6.00 30.75
CA PHE A 409 -16.22 -7.32 31.33
C PHE A 409 -17.12 -7.21 32.55
N ARG A 410 -17.93 -8.24 32.81
CA ARG A 410 -18.68 -8.34 34.07
C ARG A 410 -17.71 -8.40 35.26
N SER A 411 -18.19 -8.02 36.44
CA SER A 411 -17.37 -7.95 37.66
C SER A 411 -16.78 -9.32 37.99
N GLY A 412 -15.46 -9.39 38.18
CA GLY A 412 -14.73 -10.64 38.43
C GLY A 412 -14.64 -11.61 37.24
N GLU A 413 -15.30 -11.31 36.11
CA GLU A 413 -15.33 -12.14 34.91
C GLU A 413 -14.30 -11.70 33.87
N TYR A 414 -14.02 -12.63 32.94
CA TYR A 414 -13.05 -12.46 31.84
C TYR A 414 -13.56 -12.99 30.50
N GLN A 415 -14.81 -13.46 30.45
CA GLN A 415 -15.46 -13.92 29.24
C GLN A 415 -15.86 -12.74 28.36
N LEU A 416 -15.59 -12.84 27.06
CA LEU A 416 -16.03 -11.85 26.07
C LEU A 416 -17.49 -12.11 25.72
N ASP A 417 -18.35 -11.13 25.98
CA ASP A 417 -19.69 -11.09 25.38
C ASP A 417 -19.64 -10.65 23.91
N ASP A 418 -20.79 -10.63 23.23
CA ASP A 418 -20.83 -10.35 21.79
C ASP A 418 -20.46 -8.90 21.46
N ASN A 419 -20.71 -7.96 22.37
CA ASN A 419 -20.27 -6.57 22.21
C ASN A 419 -18.74 -6.46 22.35
N ALA A 420 -18.14 -7.16 23.32
CA ALA A 420 -16.71 -7.22 23.49
C ALA A 420 -16.01 -7.87 22.28
N LYS A 421 -16.58 -8.94 21.72
CA LYS A 421 -16.10 -9.56 20.47
C LYS A 421 -16.15 -8.58 19.30
N TYR A 422 -17.27 -7.89 19.12
CA TYR A 422 -17.40 -6.85 18.08
C TYR A 422 -16.33 -5.76 18.20
N ILE A 423 -16.03 -5.31 19.42
CA ILE A 423 -14.96 -4.33 19.67
C ILE A 423 -13.59 -4.92 19.30
N VAL A 424 -13.29 -6.16 19.70
CA VAL A 424 -12.04 -6.83 19.34
C VAL A 424 -11.89 -6.96 17.82
N ASP A 425 -12.96 -7.34 17.12
CA ASP A 425 -12.96 -7.48 15.67
C ASP A 425 -12.64 -6.17 14.97
N LYS A 426 -13.34 -5.11 15.35
CA LYS A 426 -13.20 -3.79 14.74
C LYS A 426 -11.91 -3.08 15.12
N GLU A 427 -11.49 -3.16 16.38
CA GLU A 427 -10.41 -2.34 16.89
C GLU A 427 -9.05 -3.04 16.87
N MET A 428 -9.01 -4.38 16.86
CA MET A 428 -7.78 -5.17 16.98
C MET A 428 -7.56 -6.15 15.83
N VAL A 429 -8.57 -6.91 15.40
CA VAL A 429 -8.38 -7.99 14.41
C VAL A 429 -7.93 -7.46 13.07
N GLU A 430 -8.52 -6.37 12.58
CA GLU A 430 -8.15 -5.80 11.27
C GLU A 430 -6.70 -5.29 11.26
N ILE A 431 -6.27 -4.63 12.34
CA ILE A 431 -4.88 -4.20 12.54
C ILE A 431 -3.97 -5.41 12.68
N ALA A 432 -4.37 -6.43 13.43
CA ALA A 432 -3.61 -7.66 13.55
C ALA A 432 -3.45 -8.38 12.19
N LYS A 433 -4.45 -8.35 11.32
CA LYS A 433 -4.30 -8.92 9.97
C LYS A 433 -3.38 -8.07 9.09
N ALA A 434 -3.53 -6.75 9.13
CA ALA A 434 -2.69 -5.79 8.42
C ALA A 434 -1.20 -5.88 8.82
N PHE A 435 -0.92 -6.02 10.11
CA PHE A 435 0.44 -6.07 10.65
C PHE A 435 0.93 -7.51 10.87
N SER A 436 0.65 -8.42 9.95
CA SER A 436 0.92 -9.87 10.08
C SER A 436 2.39 -10.21 10.31
N GLY A 437 3.31 -9.30 9.97
CA GLY A 437 4.74 -9.40 10.24
C GLY A 437 5.16 -9.12 11.69
N ALA A 438 4.34 -8.46 12.51
CA ALA A 438 4.70 -8.07 13.88
C ALA A 438 4.13 -9.00 14.96
N ARG A 439 4.78 -9.01 16.14
CA ARG A 439 4.19 -9.52 17.37
C ARG A 439 3.18 -8.51 17.90
N ILE A 440 2.19 -9.02 18.63
CA ILE A 440 1.16 -8.21 19.27
C ILE A 440 1.25 -8.44 20.76
N ARG A 441 1.40 -7.37 21.53
CA ARG A 441 1.24 -7.42 22.98
C ARG A 441 -0.15 -6.94 23.37
N VAL A 442 -0.85 -7.77 24.14
CA VAL A 442 -2.16 -7.47 24.71
C VAL A 442 -1.99 -7.34 26.21
N GLU A 443 -2.17 -6.12 26.72
CA GLU A 443 -2.03 -5.83 28.15
C GLU A 443 -3.38 -5.54 28.80
N GLY A 444 -3.73 -6.28 29.84
CA GLY A 444 -4.90 -6.00 30.66
C GLY A 444 -4.56 -5.04 31.79
N ASN A 445 -5.37 -3.99 31.95
CA ASN A 445 -5.24 -2.99 33.02
C ASN A 445 -6.54 -2.88 33.83
N THR A 446 -6.43 -2.52 35.11
CA THR A 446 -7.56 -2.26 36.00
C THR A 446 -7.44 -0.88 36.64
N ASP A 447 -8.51 -0.43 37.31
CA ASP A 447 -8.41 0.63 38.30
C ASP A 447 -7.79 0.10 39.62
N ASN A 448 -7.73 0.96 40.63
CA ASN A 448 -7.17 0.66 41.95
C ASN A 448 -8.15 0.03 42.94
N VAL A 449 -9.35 -0.39 42.52
CA VAL A 449 -10.34 -1.00 43.42
C VAL A 449 -10.02 -2.49 43.58
N GLY A 450 -9.90 -2.97 44.82
CA GLY A 450 -9.56 -4.36 45.16
C GLY A 450 -8.06 -4.57 45.40
N SER A 451 -7.65 -5.83 45.54
CA SER A 451 -6.24 -6.16 45.81
C SER A 451 -5.40 -6.11 44.52
N ALA A 452 -4.18 -5.59 44.61
CA ALA A 452 -3.27 -5.52 43.46
C ALA A 452 -3.00 -6.91 42.85
N ALA A 453 -2.81 -7.94 43.69
CA ALA A 453 -2.57 -9.31 43.21
C ALA A 453 -3.79 -9.88 42.45
N THR A 454 -4.99 -9.69 42.98
CA THR A 454 -6.24 -10.10 42.31
C THR A 454 -6.41 -9.37 40.98
N ASN A 455 -6.14 -8.07 40.97
CA ASN A 455 -6.28 -7.23 39.77
C ASN A 455 -5.28 -7.61 38.68
N THR A 456 -4.03 -7.88 39.03
CA THR A 456 -3.00 -8.38 38.09
C THR A 456 -3.40 -9.73 37.49
N ALA A 457 -3.89 -10.67 38.31
CA ALA A 457 -4.33 -11.97 37.83
C ALA A 457 -5.57 -11.86 36.91
N LEU A 458 -6.56 -11.03 37.30
CA LEU A 458 -7.77 -10.82 36.52
C LEU A 458 -7.49 -10.13 35.19
N SER A 459 -6.65 -9.09 35.19
CA SER A 459 -6.33 -8.36 33.97
C SER A 459 -5.54 -9.22 32.99
N LYS A 460 -4.64 -10.09 33.46
CA LYS A 460 -3.96 -11.10 32.63
C LYS A 460 -4.96 -12.07 31.98
N ARG A 461 -5.95 -12.56 32.73
CA ARG A 461 -6.99 -13.47 32.19
C ARG A 461 -7.83 -12.80 31.11
N ARG A 462 -8.21 -11.53 31.31
CA ARG A 462 -8.94 -10.74 30.30
C ARG A 462 -8.15 -10.56 29.02
N ALA A 463 -6.87 -10.20 29.13
CA ALA A 463 -5.97 -10.12 27.97
C ALA A 463 -5.82 -11.49 27.28
N GLN A 464 -5.74 -12.58 28.05
CA GLN A 464 -5.69 -13.94 27.51
C GLN A 464 -6.97 -14.28 26.72
N SER A 465 -8.15 -13.91 27.21
CA SER A 465 -9.42 -14.17 26.51
C SER A 465 -9.54 -13.45 25.18
N VAL A 466 -9.01 -12.23 25.07
CA VAL A 466 -8.88 -11.51 23.79
C VAL A 466 -8.00 -12.29 22.82
N VAL A 467 -6.82 -12.73 23.27
CA VAL A 467 -5.90 -13.52 22.45
C VAL A 467 -6.51 -14.86 22.04
N ASP A 468 -7.13 -15.59 22.97
CA ASP A 468 -7.75 -16.89 22.70
C ASP A 468 -8.87 -16.75 21.67
N TYR A 469 -9.65 -15.67 21.74
CA TYR A 469 -10.67 -15.36 20.75
C TYR A 469 -10.06 -15.11 19.36
N MET A 470 -8.99 -14.30 19.28
CA MET A 470 -8.30 -14.02 18.01
C MET A 470 -7.64 -15.29 17.40
N VAL A 471 -7.04 -16.13 18.24
CA VAL A 471 -6.42 -17.40 17.82
C VAL A 471 -7.47 -18.38 17.32
N SER A 472 -8.53 -18.63 18.10
CA SER A 472 -9.55 -19.63 17.78
C SER A 472 -10.46 -19.23 16.61
N THR A 473 -10.81 -17.94 16.50
CA THR A 473 -11.76 -17.45 15.49
C THR A 473 -11.07 -17.14 14.16
N TYR A 474 -9.86 -16.56 14.21
CA TYR A 474 -9.15 -16.09 13.02
C TYR A 474 -7.91 -16.90 12.66
N GLY A 475 -7.60 -17.97 13.42
CA GLY A 475 -6.46 -18.83 13.13
C GLY A 475 -5.11 -18.13 13.25
N MET A 476 -5.01 -17.10 14.09
CA MET A 476 -3.76 -16.36 14.29
C MET A 476 -2.76 -17.19 15.12
N PRO A 477 -1.46 -17.24 14.78
CA PRO A 477 -0.49 -18.05 15.53
C PRO A 477 -0.40 -17.61 17.00
N ARG A 478 -0.52 -18.55 17.96
CA ARG A 478 -0.51 -18.22 19.40
C ARG A 478 0.79 -17.52 19.85
N ASN A 479 1.93 -17.93 19.29
CA ASN A 479 3.25 -17.37 19.58
C ASN A 479 3.45 -15.94 19.05
N ARG A 480 2.50 -15.43 18.25
CA ARG A 480 2.48 -14.02 17.85
C ARG A 480 2.08 -13.10 19.00
N PHE A 481 1.37 -13.62 20.00
CA PHE A 481 0.76 -12.83 21.06
C PHE A 481 1.51 -12.91 22.38
N ILE A 482 1.86 -11.74 22.91
CA ILE A 482 2.40 -11.54 24.25
C ILE A 482 1.24 -11.11 25.15
N VAL A 483 1.02 -11.80 26.28
CA VAL A 483 -0.09 -11.52 27.19
C VAL A 483 0.46 -11.01 28.52
N VAL A 484 0.09 -9.77 28.88
CA VAL A 484 0.53 -9.11 30.11
C VAL A 484 -0.68 -8.70 30.94
N GLY A 485 -0.58 -8.86 32.26
CA GLY A 485 -1.55 -8.30 33.20
C GLY A 485 -0.86 -7.29 34.11
N ASN A 486 -1.23 -6.01 34.01
CA ASN A 486 -0.64 -4.95 34.79
C ASN A 486 -1.39 -4.66 36.11
N GLY A 487 -2.62 -5.16 36.26
CA GLY A 487 -3.52 -4.73 37.33
C GLY A 487 -3.64 -3.19 37.35
N PRO A 488 -3.53 -2.53 38.52
CA PRO A 488 -3.57 -1.07 38.64
C PRO A 488 -2.23 -0.38 38.30
N GLY A 489 -1.19 -1.12 37.88
CA GLY A 489 0.19 -0.62 37.81
C GLY A 489 0.52 0.34 36.66
N LYS A 490 -0.37 0.49 35.67
CA LYS A 490 -0.22 1.43 34.53
C LYS A 490 -1.45 2.34 34.35
N PRO A 491 -1.76 3.24 35.31
CA PRO A 491 -2.86 4.17 35.18
C PRO A 491 -2.57 5.21 34.10
N ILE A 492 -3.60 5.59 33.33
CA ILE A 492 -3.54 6.66 32.32
C ILE A 492 -4.40 7.88 32.72
N ALA A 493 -5.15 7.77 33.82
CA ALA A 493 -5.94 8.82 34.42
C ALA A 493 -5.96 8.64 35.95
N SER A 494 -6.37 9.68 36.69
CA SER A 494 -6.54 9.59 38.15
C SER A 494 -7.54 8.49 38.52
N ASN A 495 -7.24 7.72 39.57
CA ASN A 495 -8.17 6.73 40.13
C ASN A 495 -9.12 7.33 41.17
N ASP A 496 -9.13 8.65 41.36
CA ASP A 496 -9.96 9.31 42.37
C ASP A 496 -11.37 9.61 41.84
N THR A 497 -11.57 9.51 40.53
CA THR A 497 -12.85 9.77 39.86
C THR A 497 -13.32 8.53 39.11
N GLU A 498 -14.63 8.33 38.98
CA GLU A 498 -15.16 7.19 38.23
C GLU A 498 -14.80 7.28 36.74
N GLU A 499 -14.74 8.50 36.18
CA GLU A 499 -14.30 8.70 34.80
C GLU A 499 -12.85 8.22 34.60
N GLY A 500 -11.94 8.57 35.51
CA GLY A 500 -10.55 8.15 35.42
C GLY A 500 -10.36 6.66 35.69
N LYS A 501 -11.11 6.07 36.64
CA LYS A 501 -11.15 4.61 36.84
C LYS A 501 -11.63 3.89 35.58
N SER A 502 -12.66 4.41 34.92
CA SER A 502 -13.17 3.83 33.67
C SER A 502 -12.13 3.86 32.55
N LYS A 503 -11.29 4.91 32.46
CA LYS A 503 -10.16 4.96 31.51
C LYS A 503 -9.06 3.96 31.86
N ASN A 504 -8.86 3.66 33.14
CA ASN A 504 -7.84 2.71 33.60
C ASN A 504 -8.28 1.24 33.41
N ARG A 505 -9.58 0.95 33.41
CA ARG A 505 -10.16 -0.36 33.03
C ARG A 505 -10.14 -0.52 31.50
N ARG A 506 -9.01 -0.97 30.96
CA ARG A 506 -8.78 -1.05 29.51
C ARG A 506 -7.88 -2.23 29.13
N THR A 507 -7.85 -2.51 27.83
CA THR A 507 -6.89 -3.40 27.19
C THR A 507 -6.02 -2.58 26.24
N ASP A 508 -4.70 -2.61 26.44
CA ASP A 508 -3.77 -2.01 25.49
C ASP A 508 -3.39 -3.06 24.43
N PHE A 509 -3.51 -2.68 23.16
CA PHE A 509 -3.16 -3.47 21.99
C PHE A 509 -1.94 -2.84 21.33
N GLU A 510 -0.82 -3.53 21.36
CA GLU A 510 0.48 -2.96 21.03
C GLU A 510 1.19 -3.76 19.95
N ILE A 511 1.74 -3.05 18.97
CA ILE A 511 2.59 -3.62 17.92
C ILE A 511 4.03 -3.58 18.41
N VAL A 512 4.64 -4.76 18.46
CA VAL A 512 6.00 -4.98 18.97
C VAL A 512 6.82 -5.72 17.92
N GLU A 513 8.06 -5.27 17.72
CA GLU A 513 9.02 -5.87 16.79
C GLU A 513 10.24 -6.46 17.50
#